data_AF-A0A1Q8IQ84-F1
#
_entry.id   AF-A0A1Q8IQ84-F1
#
_cell.length_a   1.000
_cell.length_b   1.000
_cell.length_c   1.000
_cell.angle_alpha   90.00
_cell.angle_beta   90.00
_cell.angle_gamma   90.00
#
_symmetry.space_group_name_H-M   'P 1'
#
loop_
_entity.id
_entity.type
_entity.pdbx_description
1 polymer ?
#
loop_
_entity_poly.entity_id
_entity_poly.type
_entity_poly.pdbx_seq_one_letter_code
_entity_poly.pdbx_strand_id
1 'polypeptide(L)'
;MTLESIPLDGTNGVRIEILESSDTTLVIRWVEPGRCHYGEQRWRRRSAHSSGTCAVSRRKIRRGDAVFKPAERPAPSNASAMICAEILEPLLEAA
;
A
#
# COMPACT_ATOMS: atom_id res chain seq x y z
N MET A 1 -20.68 -9.18 -8.30
CA MET A 1 -19.39 -9.84 -8.56
C MET A 1 -18.48 -9.45 -7.44
N THR A 2 -18.18 -10.38 -6.53
CA THR A 2 -17.19 -10.19 -5.47
C THR A 2 -15.83 -10.06 -6.14
N LEU A 3 -15.21 -8.88 -6.06
CA LEU A 3 -13.80 -8.74 -6.37
C LEU A 3 -13.05 -9.70 -5.45
N GLU A 4 -12.33 -10.66 -6.01
CA GLU A 4 -11.40 -11.46 -5.24
C GLU A 4 -10.32 -10.49 -4.73
N SER A 5 -10.18 -10.40 -3.41
CA SER A 5 -9.17 -9.56 -2.80
C SER A 5 -7.79 -10.20 -2.98
N ILE A 6 -6.75 -9.37 -3.13
CA ILE A 6 -5.38 -9.83 -3.39
C ILE A 6 -4.57 -9.75 -2.09
N PRO A 7 -4.27 -10.88 -1.42
CA PRO A 7 -3.43 -10.87 -0.24
C PRO A 7 -1.95 -10.68 -0.63
N LEU A 8 -1.26 -9.82 0.11
CA LEU A 8 0.16 -9.52 -0.04
C LEU A 8 0.84 -9.56 1.34
N ASP A 9 1.92 -10.33 1.42
CA ASP A 9 2.79 -10.32 2.60
C ASP A 9 3.71 -9.10 2.56
N GLY A 10 3.58 -8.26 3.58
CA GLY A 10 4.39 -7.08 3.77
C GLY A 10 5.61 -7.32 4.67
N THR A 11 6.42 -6.28 4.81
CA THR A 11 7.58 -6.31 5.70
C THR A 11 7.20 -6.45 7.17
N ASN A 12 8.05 -7.06 7.99
CA ASN A 12 7.88 -7.16 9.45
C ASN A 12 6.55 -7.81 9.89
N GLY A 13 5.99 -8.72 9.08
CA GLY A 13 4.73 -9.39 9.39
C GLY A 13 3.49 -8.54 9.16
N VAL A 14 3.63 -7.39 8.49
CA VAL A 14 2.49 -6.63 7.98
C VAL A 14 1.75 -7.50 6.96
N ARG A 15 0.43 -7.61 7.09
CA ARG A 15 -0.44 -8.21 6.08
C ARG A 15 -1.20 -7.11 5.36
N ILE A 16 -1.13 -7.12 4.04
CA ILE A 16 -1.81 -6.19 3.16
C ILE A 16 -2.79 -6.99 2.33
N GLU A 17 -4.00 -6.51 2.13
CA GLU A 17 -4.94 -7.15 1.22
C GLU A 17 -5.59 -6.05 0.38
N ILE A 18 -5.47 -6.16 -0.94
CA ILE A 18 -6.06 -5.19 -1.86
C ILE A 18 -7.52 -5.55 -2.04
N LEU A 19 -8.39 -4.60 -1.69
CA LEU A 19 -9.84 -4.76 -1.78
C LEU A 19 -10.36 -4.13 -3.08
N GLU A 20 -9.82 -2.96 -3.44
CA GLU A 20 -10.15 -2.26 -4.68
C GLU A 20 -8.90 -1.57 -5.24
N SER A 21 -8.83 -1.45 -6.57
CA SER A 21 -7.72 -0.77 -7.24
C SER A 21 -8.18 0.03 -8.45
N SER A 22 -7.43 1.09 -8.75
CA SER A 22 -7.51 1.93 -9.94
C SER A 22 -6.12 2.54 -10.17
N ASP A 23 -5.92 3.21 -11.31
CA ASP A 23 -4.64 3.84 -11.65
C ASP A 23 -4.10 4.84 -10.61
N THR A 24 -5.00 5.40 -9.79
CA THR A 24 -4.67 6.49 -8.85
C THR A 24 -5.02 6.21 -7.39
N THR A 25 -5.81 5.16 -7.12
CA THR A 25 -6.33 4.87 -5.78
C THR A 25 -6.32 3.37 -5.51
N LEU A 26 -5.99 3.01 -4.27
CA LEU A 26 -6.23 1.68 -3.72
C LEU A 26 -7.12 1.78 -2.49
N VAL A 27 -7.94 0.76 -2.28
CA VAL A 27 -8.52 0.45 -0.98
C VAL A 27 -7.88 -0.84 -0.52
N ILE A 28 -7.23 -0.79 0.65
CA ILE A 28 -6.55 -1.96 1.22
C ILE A 28 -7.03 -2.23 2.64
N ARG A 29 -6.96 -3.48 3.06
CA ARG A 29 -6.86 -3.85 4.46
C ARG A 29 -5.39 -3.87 4.87
N TRP A 30 -5.10 -3.31 6.04
CA TRP A 30 -3.74 -3.27 6.61
C TRP A 30 -3.77 -3.84 8.03
N VAL A 31 -2.98 -4.89 8.27
CA VAL A 31 -2.80 -5.46 9.60
C VAL A 31 -1.31 -5.44 9.94
N GLU A 32 -0.95 -4.72 11.00
CA GLU A 32 0.39 -4.74 11.58
C GLU A 32 0.32 -5.29 13.01
N PRO A 33 0.71 -6.57 13.22
CA PRO A 33 0.57 -7.22 14.52
C PRO A 33 1.21 -6.41 15.65
N GLY A 34 0.44 -6.19 16.72
CA GLY A 34 0.88 -5.43 17.90
C GLY A 34 0.97 -3.91 17.70
N ARG A 35 0.55 -3.37 16.55
CA ARG A 35 0.58 -1.93 16.27
C ARG A 35 -0.75 -1.36 15.81
N CYS A 36 -1.23 -1.76 14.63
CA CYS A 36 -2.45 -1.16 14.06
C CYS A 36 -3.22 -2.11 13.13
N HIS A 37 -4.50 -1.84 12.98
CA HIS A 37 -5.38 -2.52 12.04
C HIS A 37 -6.33 -1.51 11.38
N TYR A 38 -6.41 -1.57 10.06
CA TYR A 38 -7.34 -0.81 9.25
C TYR A 38 -8.09 -1.80 8.34
N GLY A 39 -9.40 -1.95 8.55
CA GLY A 39 -10.23 -2.91 7.82
C GLY A 39 -10.38 -2.55 6.34
N GLU A 40 -10.60 -1.27 6.09
CA GLU A 40 -10.54 -0.62 4.77
C GLU A 40 -9.80 0.70 4.95
N GLN A 41 -8.78 0.93 4.14
CA GLN A 41 -7.99 2.15 4.18
C GLN A 41 -7.72 2.64 2.78
N ARG A 42 -7.97 3.93 2.54
CA ARG A 42 -7.75 4.53 1.23
C ARG A 42 -6.32 5.04 1.06
N TRP A 43 -5.69 4.59 -0.02
CA TRP A 43 -4.35 4.97 -0.45
C TRP A 43 -4.39 5.67 -1.80
N ARG A 44 -3.54 6.68 -2.01
CA ARG A 44 -3.46 7.44 -3.28
C ARG A 44 -2.08 7.34 -3.90
N ARG A 45 -2.05 7.22 -5.23
CA ARG A 45 -0.83 7.33 -6.04
C ARG A 45 -0.32 8.77 -6.01
N ARG A 46 0.95 8.94 -5.66
CA ARG A 46 1.67 10.22 -5.61
C ARG A 46 3.16 10.00 -5.88
N SER A 47 3.89 11.06 -6.19
CA SER A 47 5.35 11.02 -6.13
C SER A 47 5.83 10.96 -4.67
N ALA A 48 6.83 10.13 -4.39
CA ALA A 48 7.41 10.00 -3.06
C ALA A 48 8.10 11.30 -2.64
N HIS A 49 7.65 11.90 -1.52
CA HIS A 49 8.27 13.13 -1.01
C HIS A 49 9.60 12.86 -0.27
N SER A 50 9.78 11.64 0.23
CA SER A 50 10.96 11.16 0.94
C SER A 50 11.36 9.78 0.45
N SER A 51 12.64 9.44 0.59
CA SER A 51 13.10 8.06 0.38
C SER A 51 12.55 7.12 1.46
N GLY A 52 12.49 5.83 1.15
CA GLY A 52 12.06 4.80 2.07
C GLY A 52 12.08 3.42 1.42
N THR A 53 11.18 2.54 1.85
CA THR A 53 11.13 1.16 1.41
C THR A 53 9.70 0.77 1.07
N CYS A 54 9.53 -0.01 0.00
CA CYS A 54 8.24 -0.58 -0.36
C CYS A 54 7.78 -1.58 0.71
N ALA A 55 6.59 -1.37 1.25
CA ALA A 55 5.99 -2.22 2.27
C ALA A 55 5.73 -3.66 1.80
N VAL A 56 5.57 -3.87 0.48
CA VAL A 56 5.36 -5.20 -0.13
C VAL A 56 6.70 -5.86 -0.47
N SER A 57 7.53 -5.22 -1.32
CA SER A 57 8.69 -5.88 -1.92
C SER A 57 10.04 -5.64 -1.24
N ARG A 58 10.11 -4.81 -0.19
CA ARG A 58 11.39 -4.32 0.39
C ARG A 58 12.29 -3.53 -0.57
N ARG A 59 11.83 -3.24 -1.79
CA ARG A 59 12.58 -2.41 -2.74
C ARG A 59 12.77 -1.00 -2.18
N LYS A 60 13.96 -0.43 -2.36
CA LYS A 60 14.22 0.98 -2.04
C LYS A 60 13.33 1.88 -2.91
N ILE A 61 12.73 2.87 -2.27
CA ILE A 61 11.95 3.95 -2.88
C ILE A 61 12.79 5.22 -2.73
N ARG A 62 13.02 5.93 -3.82
CA ARG A 62 13.68 7.24 -3.85
C ARG A 62 12.64 8.34 -3.91
N ARG A 63 13.03 9.55 -3.47
CA ARG A 63 12.22 10.74 -3.70
C ARG A 63 11.93 10.90 -5.20
N GLY A 64 10.68 11.14 -5.54
CA GLY A 64 10.20 11.26 -6.92
C GLY A 64 9.49 10.02 -7.45
N ASP A 65 9.83 8.83 -6.94
CA ASP A 65 9.24 7.55 -7.39
C ASP A 65 7.71 7.54 -7.21
N ALA A 66 7.00 6.88 -8.12
CA ALA A 66 5.56 6.67 -8.01
C ALA A 66 5.25 5.67 -6.87
N VAL A 67 4.44 6.11 -5.91
CA VAL A 67 4.06 5.32 -4.74
C VAL A 67 2.58 5.49 -4.41
N PHE A 68 1.98 4.46 -3.83
CA PHE A 68 0.74 4.59 -3.08
C PHE A 68 1.07 4.88 -1.60
N LYS A 69 0.32 5.81 -1.00
CA LYS A 69 0.41 6.15 0.44
C LYS A 69 -0.98 6.35 1.07
N PRO A 70 -1.14 6.15 2.38
CA PRO A 70 -2.39 6.48 3.07
C PRO A 70 -2.82 7.93 2.80
N ALA A 71 -4.12 8.12 2.61
CA ALA A 71 -4.72 9.41 2.26
C ALA A 71 -5.68 9.95 3.34
N GLU A 72 -5.84 9.24 4.45
CA GLU A 72 -6.75 9.60 5.54
C GLU A 72 -6.27 10.81 6.35
N ARG A 73 -7.25 11.49 6.95
CA ARG A 73 -7.04 12.59 7.89
C ARG A 73 -7.91 12.35 9.14
N PRO A 74 -7.36 12.46 10.36
CA PRO A 74 -5.96 12.75 10.70
C PRO A 74 -4.99 11.68 10.18
N ALA A 75 -3.68 11.99 10.16
CA ALA A 75 -2.69 11.07 9.61
C ALA A 75 -2.71 9.74 10.40
N PRO A 76 -2.87 8.58 9.74
CA PRO A 76 -2.90 7.30 10.43
C PRO A 76 -1.50 6.89 10.92
N SER A 77 -1.44 5.92 11.82
CA SER A 77 -0.17 5.41 12.40
C SER A 77 0.80 4.88 11.34
N ASN A 78 0.28 4.37 10.22
CA ASN A 78 1.06 3.89 9.09
C ASN A 78 1.30 4.97 8.00
N ALA A 79 1.10 6.27 8.27
CA ALA A 79 1.22 7.34 7.27
C ALA A 79 2.59 7.42 6.56
N SER A 80 3.65 6.88 7.19
CA SER A 80 4.99 6.80 6.59
C SER A 80 5.10 5.68 5.54
N ALA A 81 4.26 4.65 5.61
CA ALA A 81 4.29 3.50 4.72
C ALA A 81 4.09 3.88 3.26
N MET A 82 4.76 3.14 2.37
CA MET A 82 4.74 3.36 0.93
C MET A 82 4.68 2.02 0.22
N ILE A 83 3.87 1.93 -0.82
CA ILE A 83 3.86 0.79 -1.75
C ILE A 83 4.31 1.34 -3.10
N CYS A 84 5.35 0.76 -3.69
CA CYS A 84 5.87 1.23 -4.97
C CYS A 84 4.91 0.84 -6.11
N ALA A 85 4.50 1.82 -6.92
CA ALA A 85 3.50 1.60 -7.98
C ALA A 85 4.00 0.61 -9.04
N GLU A 86 5.25 0.74 -9.49
CA GLU A 86 5.85 -0.17 -10.49
C GLU A 86 5.91 -1.65 -10.06
N ILE A 87 5.92 -1.90 -8.75
CA ILE A 87 5.87 -3.26 -8.21
C ILE A 87 4.45 -3.78 -8.15
N LEU A 88 3.51 -2.88 -7.87
CA LEU A 88 2.11 -3.24 -7.63
C LEU A 88 1.35 -3.44 -8.94
N GLU A 89 1.61 -2.62 -9.96
CA GLU A 89 0.91 -2.66 -11.25
C GLU A 89 0.92 -4.08 -11.88
N PRO A 90 2.06 -4.78 -12.02
CA PRO A 90 2.06 -6.15 -12.54
C PRO A 90 1.34 -7.18 -11.65
N LEU A 91 1.30 -6.94 -10.32
CA LEU A 91 0.60 -7.83 -9.39
C LEU A 91 -0.93 -7.68 -9.50
N LEU A 92 -1.40 -6.47 -9.85
CA LEU A 92 -2.81 -6.19 -10.09
C LEU A 92 -3.28 -6.72 -11.45
N GLU A 93 -2.41 -6.71 -12.47
CA GLU A 93 -2.72 -7.27 -13.79
C GLU A 93 -2.73 -8.81 -13.81
N ALA A 94 -2.01 -9.44 -12.89
CA ALA A 94 -1.89 -10.90 -12.78
C ALA A 94 -2.96 -11.57 -11.91
N ALA A 95 -3.87 -10.79 -11.33
CA ALA A 95 -4.96 -11.23 -10.44
C ALA A 95 -6.31 -11.14 -11.14
#